data_AF-A0A950CFF9-F1
#
_entry.id   AF-A0A950CFF9-F1
#
_cell.length_a   1.000
_cell.length_b   1.000
_cell.length_c   1.000
_cell.angle_alpha   90.00
_cell.angle_beta   90.00
_cell.angle_gamma   90.00
#
_symmetry.space_group_name_H-M   'P 1'
#
loop_
_entity.id
_entity.type
_entity.pdbx_description
1 polymer ?
#
loop_
_entity_poly.entity_id
_entity_poly.type
_entity_poly.pdbx_seq_one_letter_code
_entity_poly.pdbx_strand_id
1 'polypeptide(L)'
;MMRPEARFIAACMLAGVIACTGCTKVTTGTGAAPHAAAAGPIPGVLRYAEVSEPDSLSTLLSTQIVTADLSYLMFSYFFNFDEHDNFVPEIAMQVPTLAN
;
A
#
# COMPACT_ATOMS: atom_id res chain seq x y z
N MET A 1 47.63 36.31 -21.28
CA MET A 1 48.35 35.81 -20.09
C MET A 1 47.55 36.21 -18.85
N MET A 2 46.73 35.30 -18.29
CA MET A 2 45.88 35.62 -17.13
C MET A 2 46.72 35.69 -15.85
N ARG A 3 46.48 36.72 -15.03
CA ARG A 3 47.15 36.95 -13.75
C ARG A 3 46.92 35.77 -12.80
N PRO A 4 47.93 35.35 -12.00
CA PRO A 4 47.83 34.17 -11.13
C PRO A 4 46.67 34.23 -10.13
N GLU A 5 46.33 35.44 -9.68
CA GLU A 5 45.16 35.78 -8.85
C GLU A 5 43.84 35.30 -9.48
N ALA A 6 43.67 35.50 -10.80
CA ALA A 6 42.45 35.15 -11.52
C ALA A 6 42.31 33.63 -11.72
N ARG A 7 43.43 32.89 -11.70
CA ARG A 7 43.42 31.42 -11.80
C ARG A 7 42.96 30.79 -10.49
N PHE A 8 43.33 31.36 -9.35
CA PHE A 8 42.87 30.93 -8.04
C PHE A 8 41.37 31.15 -7.84
N ILE A 9 40.86 32.33 -8.22
CA ILE A 9 39.44 32.64 -8.10
C ILE A 9 38.60 31.71 -8.99
N ALA A 10 39.05 31.45 -10.22
CA ALA A 10 38.36 30.52 -11.12
C ALA A 10 38.33 29.08 -10.59
N ALA A 11 39.42 28.62 -9.96
CA ALA A 11 39.47 27.29 -9.36
C ALA A 11 38.51 27.15 -8.16
N CYS A 12 38.42 28.16 -7.31
CA CYS A 12 37.49 28.17 -6.18
C CYS A 12 36.02 28.19 -6.63
N MET A 13 35.68 28.96 -7.68
CA MET A 13 34.32 28.95 -8.22
C MET A 13 33.95 27.59 -8.83
N LEU A 14 34.87 26.96 -9.56
CA LEU A 14 34.64 25.64 -10.15
C LEU A 14 34.43 24.56 -9.09
N ALA A 15 35.21 24.60 -7.99
CA ALA A 15 35.05 23.69 -6.87
C ALA A 15 33.69 23.86 -6.15
N GLY A 16 33.22 25.11 -5.99
CA GLY A 16 31.91 25.40 -5.41
C GLY A 16 30.74 24.84 -6.25
N VAL A 17 30.82 24.97 -7.58
CA VAL A 17 29.79 24.43 -8.48
C VAL A 17 29.74 22.89 -8.41
N ILE A 18 30.89 22.22 -8.38
CA ILE A 18 30.95 20.76 -8.27
C ILE A 18 30.35 20.29 -6.93
N ALA A 19 30.66 20.98 -5.82
CA ALA A 19 30.15 20.63 -4.49
C ALA A 19 28.61 20.76 -4.40
N CYS A 20 28.00 21.72 -5.10
CA CYS A 20 26.54 21.92 -5.08
C CYS A 20 25.76 20.94 -5.99
N THR A 21 26.40 20.27 -6.95
CA THR A 21 25.73 19.31 -7.85
C THR A 21 25.58 17.89 -7.29
N GLY A 22 26.21 17.60 -6.14
CA GLY A 22 26.19 16.25 -5.52
C GLY A 22 25.04 15.97 -4.56
N CYS A 23 24.23 16.97 -4.18
CA CYS A 23 23.19 16.81 -3.14
C CYS A 23 21.81 16.39 -3.67
N THR A 24 21.58 16.39 -4.98
CA THR A 24 20.41 15.70 -5.54
C THR A 24 20.76 14.24 -5.74
N LYS A 25 20.90 13.50 -4.64
CA LYS A 25 20.65 12.05 -4.71
C LYS A 25 19.18 11.89 -5.07
N VAL A 26 18.89 11.85 -6.37
CA VAL A 26 17.65 11.24 -6.84
C VAL A 26 17.82 9.78 -6.44
N THR A 27 17.16 9.39 -5.36
CA THR A 27 16.96 7.98 -5.05
C THR A 27 16.07 7.43 -6.17
N THR A 28 16.70 7.02 -7.27
CA THR A 28 16.09 6.10 -8.24
C THR A 28 16.21 4.66 -7.76
N GLY A 29 17.06 4.42 -6.76
CA GLY A 29 17.07 3.19 -5.99
C GLY A 29 16.04 3.26 -4.87
N THR A 30 14.85 2.71 -5.10
CA THR A 30 14.20 1.93 -4.06
C THR A 30 15.20 0.85 -3.68
N GLY A 31 15.95 1.09 -2.60
CA GLY A 31 16.75 0.03 -1.99
C GLY A 31 15.79 -1.13 -1.77
N ALA A 32 16.01 -2.22 -2.50
CA ALA A 32 15.30 -3.46 -2.26
C ALA A 32 15.47 -3.74 -0.77
N ALA A 33 14.38 -3.59 -0.01
CA ALA A 33 14.30 -4.22 1.28
C ALA A 33 14.69 -5.69 1.05
N PRO A 34 15.51 -6.33 1.90
CA PRO A 34 15.91 -7.73 1.73
C PRO A 34 14.77 -8.76 1.73
N HIS A 35 13.51 -8.32 1.66
CA HIS A 35 12.30 -9.14 1.63
C HIS A 35 11.47 -9.01 0.34
N ALA A 36 11.90 -8.24 -0.67
CA ALA A 36 11.18 -8.10 -1.95
C ALA A 36 11.54 -9.16 -3.01
N ALA A 37 12.24 -10.24 -2.61
CA ALA A 37 12.44 -11.43 -3.44
C ALA A 37 11.31 -12.47 -3.26
N ALA A 38 10.15 -12.07 -2.73
CA ALA A 38 8.98 -12.94 -2.70
C ALA A 38 8.47 -13.11 -4.13
N ALA A 39 8.44 -14.36 -4.61
CA ALA A 39 7.93 -14.80 -5.91
C ALA A 39 6.79 -13.90 -6.41
N GLY A 40 6.87 -13.48 -7.68
CA GLY A 40 5.86 -12.65 -8.34
C GLY A 40 4.42 -13.19 -8.18
N PRO A 41 3.40 -12.45 -8.67
CA PRO A 41 2.01 -12.86 -8.52
C PRO A 41 1.81 -14.31 -8.96
N ILE A 42 1.27 -15.13 -8.07
CA ILE A 42 0.96 -16.53 -8.37
C ILE A 42 -0.47 -16.53 -8.95
N PRO A 43 -0.69 -17.06 -10.17
CA PRO A 43 -2.02 -17.12 -10.76
C PRO A 43 -3.02 -17.83 -9.83
N GLY A 44 -4.18 -17.21 -9.60
CA GLY A 44 -5.22 -17.74 -8.72
C GLY A 44 -4.97 -17.57 -7.22
N VAL A 45 -3.90 -16.90 -6.80
CA VAL A 45 -3.61 -16.64 -5.39
C VAL A 45 -3.67 -15.14 -5.10
N LEU A 46 -4.62 -14.74 -4.26
CA LEU A 46 -4.64 -13.41 -3.66
C LEU A 46 -3.80 -13.42 -2.38
N ARG A 47 -2.78 -12.56 -2.33
CA ARG A 47 -2.03 -12.30 -1.08
C ARG A 47 -2.58 -11.02 -0.46
N TYR A 48 -3.29 -11.17 0.64
CA TYR A 48 -3.88 -10.07 1.42
C TYR A 48 -3.03 -9.80 2.66
N ALA A 49 -2.88 -8.54 3.04
CA ALA A 49 -2.17 -8.12 4.24
C ALA A 49 -2.97 -7.03 4.94
N GLU A 50 -3.03 -7.12 6.27
CA GLU A 50 -3.62 -6.09 7.12
C GLU A 50 -2.56 -5.54 8.08
N VAL A 51 -2.69 -4.28 8.45
CA VAL A 51 -1.81 -3.54 9.37
C VAL A 51 -2.05 -3.96 10.82
N SER A 52 -3.26 -4.46 11.12
CA SER A 52 -3.70 -4.82 12.47
C SER A 52 -3.87 -6.32 12.61
N GLU A 53 -3.58 -6.87 13.80
CA GLU A 53 -3.86 -8.27 14.12
C GLU A 53 -5.26 -8.40 14.73
N PRO A 54 -6.10 -9.35 14.27
CA PRO A 54 -7.43 -9.54 14.84
C PRO A 54 -7.32 -10.03 16.29
N ASP A 55 -8.10 -9.43 17.19
CA ASP A 55 -8.21 -9.88 18.59
C ASP A 55 -9.00 -11.17 18.76
N SER A 56 -9.89 -11.48 17.82
CA SER A 56 -10.74 -12.67 17.81
C SER A 56 -11.23 -12.93 16.39
N LEU A 57 -11.44 -14.20 16.04
CA LEU A 57 -12.06 -14.58 14.75
C LEU A 57 -13.59 -14.71 14.83
N SER A 58 -14.17 -14.52 16.02
CA SER A 58 -15.62 -14.51 16.18
C SER A 58 -16.16 -13.11 15.91
N THR A 59 -16.99 -12.98 14.88
CA THR A 59 -17.68 -11.73 14.52
C THR A 59 -18.63 -11.23 15.61
N LEU A 60 -19.06 -12.09 16.54
CA LEU A 60 -19.87 -11.71 17.68
C LEU A 60 -19.06 -11.13 18.84
N LEU A 61 -17.76 -11.44 18.92
CA LEU A 61 -16.90 -11.06 20.05
C LEU A 61 -15.94 -9.92 19.70
N SER A 62 -15.62 -9.73 18.42
CA SER A 62 -14.74 -8.65 17.96
C SER A 62 -15.53 -7.43 17.50
N THR A 63 -14.93 -6.26 17.68
CA THR A 63 -15.40 -4.99 17.10
C THR A 63 -14.37 -4.39 16.14
N GLN A 64 -13.27 -5.12 15.87
CA GLN A 64 -12.21 -4.64 15.01
C GLN A 64 -12.58 -4.78 13.53
N ILE A 65 -12.15 -3.81 12.73
CA ILE A 65 -12.36 -3.81 11.29
C ILE A 65 -11.66 -5.00 10.63
N VAL A 66 -10.42 -5.33 11.05
CA VAL A 66 -9.70 -6.50 10.50
C VAL A 66 -10.48 -7.81 10.64
N THR A 67 -11.22 -8.00 11.75
CA THR A 67 -12.06 -9.18 11.93
C THR A 67 -13.27 -9.14 10.99
N ALA A 68 -13.86 -7.96 10.79
CA ALA A 68 -14.94 -7.77 9.84
C ALA A 68 -14.48 -8.07 8.39
N ASP A 69 -13.30 -7.58 8.00
CA ASP A 69 -12.74 -7.82 6.67
C ASP A 69 -12.44 -9.31 6.42
N LEU A 70 -11.83 -9.99 7.38
CA LEU A 70 -11.60 -11.44 7.30
C LEU A 70 -12.91 -12.22 7.26
N SER A 71 -13.94 -11.74 7.95
CA SER A 71 -15.24 -12.42 7.97
C SER A 71 -15.94 -12.39 6.61
N TYR A 72 -15.77 -11.34 5.80
CA TYR A 72 -16.24 -11.31 4.40
C TYR A 72 -15.55 -12.35 3.50
N LEU A 73 -14.37 -12.85 3.88
CA LEU A 73 -13.66 -13.90 3.12
C LEU A 73 -13.99 -15.32 3.60
N MET A 74 -14.49 -15.46 4.82
CA MET A 74 -14.67 -16.75 5.50
C MET A 74 -16.13 -17.17 5.64
N PHE A 75 -17.05 -16.21 5.73
CA PHE A 75 -18.46 -16.45 6.01
C PHE A 75 -19.36 -15.88 4.92
N SER A 76 -20.53 -16.48 4.77
CA SER A 76 -21.61 -15.95 3.94
C SER A 76 -22.57 -15.12 4.79
N TYR A 77 -22.99 -13.99 4.24
CA TYR A 77 -23.94 -13.07 4.85
C TYR A 77 -25.31 -13.21 4.18
N PHE A 78 -26.33 -12.57 4.76
CA PHE A 78 -27.63 -12.47 4.09
C PHE A 78 -27.53 -11.68 2.78
N PHE A 79 -26.76 -10.60 2.81
CA PHE A 79 -26.52 -9.70 1.70
C PHE A 79 -25.05 -9.29 1.67
N ASN A 80 -24.54 -9.03 0.47
CA ASN A 80 -23.28 -8.36 0.21
C ASN A 80 -23.53 -7.02 -0.49
N PHE A 81 -22.46 -6.28 -0.76
CA PHE A 81 -22.49 -5.07 -1.56
C PHE A 81 -21.79 -5.29 -2.90
N ASP A 82 -22.34 -4.73 -3.98
CA ASP A 82 -21.63 -4.65 -5.26
C ASP A 82 -20.70 -3.43 -5.32
N GLU A 83 -20.01 -3.25 -6.46
CA GLU A 83 -19.08 -2.14 -6.70
C GLU A 83 -19.75 -0.74 -6.72
N HIS A 84 -21.08 -0.68 -6.69
CA HIS A 84 -21.89 0.54 -6.65
C HIS A 84 -22.64 0.68 -5.31
N ASP A 85 -22.23 -0.06 -4.28
CA ASP A 85 -22.84 -0.10 -2.95
C ASP A 85 -24.32 -0.55 -2.94
N ASN A 86 -24.77 -1.32 -3.95
CA ASN A 86 -26.10 -1.92 -3.93
C ASN A 86 -26.09 -3.20 -3.10
N PHE A 87 -27.16 -3.43 -2.34
CA PHE A 87 -27.38 -4.70 -1.66
C PHE A 87 -27.63 -5.83 -2.66
N VAL A 88 -26.78 -6.86 -2.61
CA VAL A 88 -26.89 -8.08 -3.41
C VAL A 88 -27.19 -9.26 -2.49
N PRO A 89 -28.31 -9.99 -2.70
CA PRO A 89 -28.59 -11.21 -1.95
C PRO A 89 -27.48 -12.26 -2.10
N GLU A 90 -27.06 -12.86 -0.99
CA GLU A 90 -26.16 -14.02 -1.00
C GLU A 90 -26.91 -15.28 -0.55
N ILE A 91 -27.17 -15.45 0.75
CA ILE A 91 -27.95 -16.61 1.25
C ILE A 91 -29.44 -16.30 1.44
N ALA A 92 -29.82 -15.03 1.56
CA ALA A 92 -31.21 -14.62 1.75
C ALA A 92 -31.89 -14.31 0.40
N MET A 93 -32.51 -15.32 -0.21
CA MET A 93 -33.18 -15.16 -1.52
C MET A 93 -34.41 -14.27 -1.47
N GLN A 94 -35.08 -14.16 -0.32
CA GLN A 94 -36.28 -13.37 -0.11
C GLN A 94 -36.28 -12.77 1.30
N VAL A 95 -36.68 -11.51 1.41
CA VAL A 95 -36.95 -10.87 2.70
C VAL A 95 -38.44 -10.97 2.99
N PRO A 96 -38.85 -11.51 4.16
CA PRO A 96 -40.25 -11.55 4.54
C PRO A 96 -40.89 -10.16 4.46
N THR A 97 -42.10 -10.08 3.93
CA THR A 97 -42.89 -8.85 3.95
C THR A 97 -44.25 -9.14 4.56
N LEU A 98 -45.06 -8.10 4.84
CA LEU A 98 -46.43 -8.31 5.31
C LEU A 98 -47.29 -9.12 4.31
N ALA A 99 -46.90 -9.17 3.04
CA ALA A 99 -47.63 -9.88 1.99
C ALA A 99 -47.19 -11.34 1.80
N ASN A 100 -46.04 -11.75 2.35
CA ASN A 100 -45.42 -13.05 2.12
C ASN A 100 -44.69 -13.60 3.34
#